data_AF-A0A2P2LPJ9-F1
#
_entry.id   AF-A0A2P2LPJ9-F1
#
_cell.length_a   1.000
_cell.length_b   1.000
_cell.length_c   1.000
_cell.angle_alpha   90.00
_cell.angle_beta   90.00
_cell.angle_gamma   90.00
#
_symmetry.space_group_name_H-M   'P 1'
#
loop_
_entity.id
_entity.type
_entity.pdbx_description
1 polymer ?
#
loop_
_entity_poly.entity_id
_entity_poly.type
_entity_poly.pdbx_seq_one_letter_code
_entity_poly.pdbx_strand_id
1 'polypeptide(L)'
;MEKGRGWSMWKKDEFKVRELNDRLMMAERAFTDRDGLNGRHWYKHLIFAPSKNNDYGSKSFPGIDDATEKAKRLKTAESWHFVQHEVWRVSRAIRHVSLLLNGALT
;
A
#
# COMPACT_ATOMS: atom_id res chain seq x y z
N MET A 1 43.40 -26.52 5.73
CA MET A 1 42.93 -25.14 6.02
C MET A 1 41.52 -24.99 5.45
N GLU A 2 40.47 -25.18 6.25
CA GLU A 2 39.05 -25.11 5.83
C GLU A 2 38.22 -24.14 6.68
N LYS A 3 38.84 -23.13 7.31
CA LYS A 3 38.12 -22.21 8.22
C LYS A 3 37.37 -21.06 7.53
N GLY A 4 37.44 -20.92 6.20
CA GLY A 4 36.84 -19.80 5.46
C GLY A 4 35.43 -20.03 4.89
N ARG A 5 35.03 -21.28 4.66
CA ARG A 5 33.78 -21.59 3.94
C ARG A 5 32.52 -21.44 4.79
N GLY A 6 32.58 -21.84 6.06
CA GLY A 6 31.44 -21.70 6.99
C GLY A 6 31.07 -20.23 7.18
N TRP A 7 32.02 -19.39 7.60
CA TRP A 7 31.78 -17.96 7.89
C TRP A 7 31.21 -17.17 6.69
N SER A 8 31.67 -17.47 5.48
CA SER A 8 31.14 -16.85 4.25
C SER A 8 29.71 -17.29 3.91
N MET A 9 29.32 -18.50 4.30
CA MET A 9 27.98 -19.05 4.07
C MET A 9 26.97 -18.40 5.03
N TRP A 10 27.30 -18.35 6.33
CA TRP A 10 26.47 -17.68 7.35
C TRP A 10 26.20 -16.21 7.02
N LYS A 11 27.21 -15.46 6.55
CA LYS A 11 27.02 -14.07 6.09
C LYS A 11 26.09 -13.97 4.88
N LYS A 12 26.20 -14.88 3.91
CA LYS A 12 25.34 -14.89 2.71
C LYS A 12 23.87 -15.10 3.07
N ASP A 13 23.59 -15.92 4.06
CA ASP A 13 22.22 -16.15 4.54
C ASP A 13 21.70 -14.94 5.32
N GLU A 14 22.54 -14.29 6.12
CA GLU A 14 22.19 -13.03 6.79
C GLU A 14 21.80 -11.92 5.80
N PHE A 15 22.56 -11.74 4.71
CA PHE A 15 22.23 -10.76 3.67
C PHE A 15 20.90 -11.06 2.97
N LYS A 16 20.61 -12.33 2.66
CA LYS A 16 19.33 -12.73 2.05
C LYS A 16 18.14 -12.49 2.98
N VAL A 17 18.32 -12.79 4.27
CA VAL A 17 17.29 -12.53 5.29
C VAL A 17 17.05 -11.03 5.42
N ARG A 18 18.13 -10.23 5.42
CA ARG A 18 18.02 -8.77 5.46
C ARG A 18 17.26 -8.23 4.25
N GLU A 19 17.60 -8.67 3.06
CA GLU A 19 16.94 -8.27 1.82
C GLU A 19 15.45 -8.61 1.83
N LEU A 20 15.07 -9.80 2.27
CA LEU A 20 13.67 -10.19 2.41
C LEU A 20 12.91 -9.30 3.41
N ASN A 21 13.51 -9.04 4.58
CA ASN A 21 12.91 -8.17 5.59
C ASN A 21 12.70 -6.74 5.08
N ASP A 22 13.67 -6.20 4.33
CA ASP A 22 13.56 -4.88 3.74
C ASP A 22 12.44 -4.84 2.68
N ARG A 23 12.28 -5.88 1.86
CA ARG A 23 11.15 -6.01 0.91
C ARG A 23 9.80 -6.04 1.61
N LEU A 24 9.67 -6.81 2.70
CA LEU A 24 8.43 -6.88 3.49
C LEU A 24 8.08 -5.53 4.11
N MET A 25 9.07 -4.83 4.68
CA MET A 25 8.88 -3.49 5.23
C MET A 25 8.47 -2.47 4.15
N MET A 26 9.09 -2.53 2.97
CA MET A 26 8.76 -1.64 1.86
C MET A 26 7.37 -1.93 1.26
N ALA A 27 6.95 -3.19 1.22
CA ALA A 27 5.63 -3.59 0.76
C ALA A 27 4.52 -2.88 1.55
N GLU A 28 4.59 -2.89 2.88
CA GLU A 28 3.60 -2.20 3.70
C GLU A 28 3.60 -0.67 3.46
N ARG A 29 4.80 -0.08 3.38
CA ARG A 29 4.94 1.36 3.12
C ARG A 29 4.41 1.77 1.74
N ALA A 30 4.46 0.88 0.76
CA ALA A 30 3.96 1.15 -0.59
C ALA A 30 2.43 1.25 -0.67
N PHE A 31 1.69 0.84 0.37
CA PHE A 31 0.25 1.14 0.49
C PHE A 31 -0.05 2.54 1.01
N THR A 32 0.98 3.32 1.37
CA THR A 32 0.82 4.70 1.82
C THR A 32 1.00 5.68 0.67
N ASP A 33 0.14 6.69 0.62
CA ASP A 33 0.14 7.74 -0.39
C ASP A 33 0.43 9.09 0.26
N ARG A 34 1.31 9.90 -0.35
CA ARG A 34 1.75 11.19 0.22
C ARG A 34 0.63 12.21 0.36
N ASP A 35 -0.37 12.19 -0.51
CA ASP A 35 -1.50 13.12 -0.47
C ASP A 35 -2.55 12.66 0.56
N GLY A 36 -2.57 11.36 0.84
CA GLY A 36 -3.50 10.71 1.75
C GLY A 36 -4.92 10.65 1.20
N LEU A 37 -5.89 10.45 2.08
CA LEU A 37 -7.31 10.43 1.70
C LEU A 37 -7.83 11.84 1.45
N ASN A 38 -8.75 11.96 0.49
CA ASN A 38 -9.36 13.24 0.15
C ASN A 38 -10.11 13.85 1.35
N GLY A 39 -9.75 15.08 1.72
CA GLY A 39 -10.28 15.77 2.90
C GLY A 39 -9.78 15.23 4.24
N ARG A 40 -8.93 14.20 4.25
CA ARG A 40 -8.33 13.64 5.46
C ARG A 40 -6.85 13.29 5.23
N HIS A 41 -6.04 14.31 5.02
CA HIS A 41 -4.63 14.17 4.63
C HIS A 41 -3.78 13.38 5.62
N TRP A 42 -4.15 13.26 6.89
CA TRP A 42 -3.39 12.48 7.87
C TRP A 42 -3.49 10.96 7.67
N TYR A 43 -4.59 10.47 7.07
CA TYR A 43 -4.73 9.06 6.74
C TYR A 43 -4.07 8.79 5.39
N LYS A 44 -2.86 8.22 5.44
CA LYS A 44 -2.04 7.92 4.26
C LYS A 44 -2.31 6.55 3.67
N HIS A 45 -2.87 5.64 4.45
CA HIS A 45 -3.01 4.24 4.06
C HIS A 45 -4.22 4.05 3.12
N LEU A 46 -3.97 3.53 1.92
CA LEU A 46 -4.99 3.39 0.88
C LEU A 46 -5.92 2.18 1.07
N ILE A 47 -5.44 1.12 1.72
CA ILE A 47 -6.24 -0.09 1.97
C ILE A 47 -7.11 0.03 3.23
N PHE A 48 -6.59 0.59 4.32
CA PHE A 48 -7.28 0.65 5.61
C PHE A 48 -7.28 2.06 6.18
N ALA A 49 -8.44 2.54 6.61
CA ALA A 49 -8.54 3.70 7.49
C ALA A 49 -9.81 3.62 8.34
N PRO A 50 -9.91 4.43 9.41
CA PRO A 50 -11.16 4.60 10.14
C PRO A 50 -12.30 5.03 9.21
N SER A 51 -13.47 4.44 9.40
CA SER A 51 -14.68 4.85 8.69
C SER A 51 -15.02 6.28 9.04
N LYS A 52 -15.40 7.07 8.04
CA LYS A 52 -15.78 8.48 8.23
C LYS A 52 -16.95 8.68 9.21
N ASN A 53 -17.84 7.69 9.31
CA ASN A 53 -19.06 7.76 10.11
C ASN A 53 -19.03 6.85 11.36
N ASN A 54 -17.94 6.10 11.60
CA ASN A 54 -17.77 5.23 12.76
C ASN A 54 -16.29 4.93 13.01
N ASP A 55 -15.65 5.66 13.90
CA ASP A 55 -14.21 5.50 14.18
C ASP A 55 -13.83 4.13 14.79
N TYR A 56 -14.82 3.34 15.28
CA TYR A 56 -14.60 1.97 15.73
C TYR A 56 -14.59 0.95 14.57
N GLY A 57 -15.26 1.28 13.45
CA GLY A 57 -15.30 0.46 12.25
C GLY A 57 -14.17 0.82 11.30
N SER A 58 -13.23 -0.09 11.07
CA SER A 58 -12.30 0.05 9.94
C SER A 58 -13.05 -0.18 8.63
N LYS A 59 -12.83 0.68 7.63
CA LYS A 59 -13.31 0.46 6.25
C LYS A 59 -12.14 0.07 5.36
N SER A 60 -12.35 -0.95 4.54
CA SER A 60 -11.44 -1.30 3.45
C SER A 60 -11.65 -0.34 2.29
N PHE A 61 -10.55 0.09 1.66
CA PHE A 61 -10.54 1.02 0.54
C PHE A 61 -11.35 2.32 0.78
N PRO A 62 -11.04 3.05 1.86
CA PRO A 62 -11.83 4.20 2.32
C PRO A 62 -11.98 5.31 1.27
N GLY A 63 -10.96 5.53 0.42
CA GLY A 63 -11.01 6.53 -0.65
C GLY A 63 -12.05 6.19 -1.73
N ILE A 64 -12.12 4.92 -2.14
CA ILE A 64 -13.08 4.44 -3.14
C ILE A 64 -14.49 4.46 -2.57
N ASP A 65 -14.67 4.03 -1.31
CA ASP A 65 -15.96 4.01 -0.64
C ASP A 65 -16.52 5.43 -0.47
N ASP A 66 -15.72 6.37 0.07
CA ASP A 66 -16.10 7.79 0.22
C ASP A 66 -16.44 8.42 -1.15
N ALA A 67 -15.65 8.13 -2.18
CA ALA A 67 -15.89 8.58 -3.54
C ALA A 67 -17.21 8.03 -4.10
N THR A 68 -17.50 6.75 -3.83
CA THR A 68 -18.71 6.07 -4.31
C THR A 68 -19.96 6.58 -3.61
N GLU A 69 -19.92 6.78 -2.28
CA GLU A 69 -21.01 7.42 -1.54
C GLU A 69 -21.29 8.83 -2.09
N LYS A 70 -20.24 9.63 -2.35
CA LYS A 70 -20.38 10.97 -2.94
C LYS A 70 -20.97 10.90 -4.36
N ALA A 71 -20.54 9.95 -5.19
CA ALA A 71 -21.03 9.78 -6.56
C ALA A 71 -22.49 9.35 -6.61
N LYS A 72 -22.91 8.43 -5.74
CA LYS A 72 -24.33 8.03 -5.61
C LYS A 72 -25.23 9.19 -5.22
N ARG A 73 -24.74 10.11 -4.39
CA ARG A 73 -25.48 11.31 -3.97
C ARG A 73 -25.56 12.37 -5.06
N LEU A 74 -24.45 12.68 -5.71
CA LEU A 74 -24.37 13.76 -6.71
C LEU A 74 -24.89 13.34 -8.10
N LYS A 75 -24.75 12.06 -8.46
CA LYS A 75 -25.17 11.49 -9.75
C LYS A 75 -24.59 12.21 -10.98
N THR A 76 -23.41 12.83 -10.84
CA THR A 76 -22.73 13.53 -11.95
C THR A 76 -21.60 12.70 -12.54
N ALA A 77 -21.28 12.90 -13.82
CA ALA A 77 -20.16 12.24 -14.48
C ALA A 77 -18.82 12.52 -13.77
N GLU A 78 -18.57 13.76 -13.35
CA GLU A 78 -17.37 14.15 -12.60
C GLU A 78 -17.19 13.35 -11.31
N SER A 79 -18.29 13.08 -10.60
CA SER A 79 -18.22 12.30 -9.36
C SER A 79 -17.81 10.85 -9.61
N TRP A 80 -18.20 10.26 -10.75
CA TRP A 80 -17.76 8.93 -11.17
C TRP A 80 -16.32 8.92 -11.69
N HIS A 81 -15.86 9.99 -12.34
CA HIS A 81 -14.45 10.15 -12.68
C HIS A 81 -13.56 10.18 -11.43
N PHE A 82 -14.04 10.79 -10.34
CA PHE A 82 -13.34 10.76 -9.07
C PHE A 82 -13.24 9.34 -8.48
N VAL A 83 -14.30 8.52 -8.60
CA VAL A 83 -14.26 7.10 -8.21
C VAL A 83 -13.20 6.34 -9.02
N GLN A 84 -13.17 6.54 -10.35
CA GLN A 84 -12.17 5.92 -11.22
C GLN A 84 -10.74 6.31 -10.81
N HIS A 85 -10.53 7.58 -10.43
CA HIS A 85 -9.25 8.05 -9.94
C HIS A 85 -8.81 7.32 -8.67
N GLU A 86 -9.70 7.17 -7.67
CA GLU A 86 -9.39 6.45 -6.43
C GLU A 86 -9.11 4.95 -6.69
N VAL A 87 -9.85 4.32 -7.60
CA VAL A 87 -9.58 2.94 -8.03
C VAL A 87 -8.18 2.83 -8.64
N TRP A 88 -7.81 3.76 -9.53
CA TRP A 88 -6.49 3.77 -10.15
C TRP A 88 -5.38 3.92 -9.11
N ARG A 89 -5.53 4.80 -8.11
CA ARG A 89 -4.55 4.98 -7.02
C ARG A 89 -4.30 3.67 -6.27
N VAL A 90 -5.38 2.99 -5.87
CA VAL A 90 -5.31 1.71 -5.16
C VAL A 90 -4.70 0.61 -6.03
N SER A 91 -5.14 0.46 -7.28
CA SER A 91 -4.58 -0.53 -8.21
C SER A 91 -3.08 -0.32 -8.46
N ARG A 92 -2.65 0.94 -8.59
CA ARG A 92 -1.23 1.29 -8.73
C ARG A 92 -0.43 0.86 -7.50
N ALA A 93 -0.93 1.13 -6.29
CA ALA A 93 -0.27 0.73 -5.05
C ALA A 93 -0.15 -0.80 -4.93
N ILE A 94 -1.23 -1.55 -5.19
CA ILE A 94 -1.22 -3.02 -5.17
C ILE A 94 -0.21 -3.58 -6.19
N ARG A 95 -0.20 -3.04 -7.41
CA ARG A 95 0.78 -3.44 -8.43
C ARG A 95 2.21 -3.17 -7.97
N HIS A 96 2.47 -2.02 -7.36
CA HIS A 96 3.78 -1.67 -6.85
C HIS A 96 4.25 -2.64 -5.76
N VAL A 97 3.36 -2.99 -4.81
CA VAL A 97 3.63 -3.98 -3.77
C VAL A 97 3.92 -5.35 -4.36
N SER A 98 3.13 -5.80 -5.33
CA SER A 98 3.39 -7.08 -6.02
C SER A 98 4.78 -7.13 -6.65
N LEU A 99 5.23 -6.03 -7.27
CA LEU A 99 6.56 -5.94 -7.86
C LEU A 99 7.69 -5.92 -6.81
N LEU A 100 7.48 -5.26 -5.66
CA LEU A 100 8.44 -5.26 -4.54
C LEU A 100 8.62 -6.66 -3.94
N LEU A 101 7.52 -7.38 -3.72
CA LEU A 101 7.54 -8.73 -3.16
C LEU A 101 8.20 -9.73 -4.12
N ASN A 102 7.98 -9.57 -5.42
CA ASN A 102 8.64 -10.39 -6.45
C ASN A 102 10.14 -10.07 -6.61
N GLY A 103 10.66 -9.02 -5.98
CA GLY A 103 12.05 -8.59 -6.16
C GLY A 103 12.35 -8.00 -7.54
N ALA A 104 11.33 -7.54 -8.27
CA ALA A 104 11.49 -6.91 -9.58
C ALA A 104 11.82 -5.41 -9.49
N LEU A 105 11.69 -4.82 -8.28
CA LEU A 105 11.95 -3.42 -7.95
C LEU A 105 12.91 -3.30 -6.75
N THR A 106 14.01 -4.06 -6.79
CA THR A 106 15.17 -3.88 -5.90
C THR A 106 16.36 -3.42 -6.71
#